data_AF-A0A961QT27-F1
#
_entry.id   AF-A0A961QT27-F1
#
_cell.length_a   1.000
_cell.length_b   1.000
_cell.length_c   1.000
_cell.angle_alpha   90.00
_cell.angle_beta   90.00
_cell.angle_gamma   90.00
#
_symmetry.space_group_name_H-M   'P 1'
#
loop_
_entity.id
_entity.type
_entity.pdbx_description
1 polymer ?
#
loop_
_entity_poly.entity_id
_entity_poly.type
_entity_poly.pdbx_seq_one_letter_code
_entity_poly.pdbx_strand_id
1 'polypeptide(L)'
;LMPATRNLIAEPEFRAMARRPLLINCSRGGLVHEGDLVRALDAGQIAGFGFDCLTSEPPVPENPLLGVLGRPNVIVTPHVAWASAEAMQTLWDQTISHIDNFHAGRPSNTLT
;
A
#
# COMPACT_ATOMS: atom_id res chain seq x y z
N LEU A 1 5.56 1.73 7.17
CA LEU A 1 5.58 3.18 6.89
C LEU A 1 6.31 3.84 8.04
N MET A 2 7.39 4.56 7.75
CA MET A 2 8.18 5.32 8.72
C MET A 2 8.27 6.77 8.24
N PRO A 3 8.66 7.74 9.09
CA PRO A 3 8.87 9.12 8.65
C PRO A 3 9.80 9.23 7.43
N ALA A 4 10.87 8.43 7.40
CA ALA A 4 11.85 8.40 6.30
C ALA A 4 11.31 7.81 4.99
N THR A 5 10.21 7.05 5.01
CA THR A 5 9.63 6.44 3.82
C THR A 5 8.32 7.11 3.41
N ARG A 6 7.92 8.18 4.09
CA ARG A 6 6.67 8.89 3.78
C ARG A 6 6.84 9.67 2.49
N ASN A 7 5.92 9.47 1.56
CA ASN A 7 5.95 10.06 0.21
C ASN A 7 7.30 9.83 -0.49
N LEU A 8 7.87 8.63 -0.31
CA LEU A 8 9.11 8.22 -0.97
C LEU A 8 9.02 8.33 -2.50
N ILE A 9 7.83 8.10 -3.07
CA ILE A 9 7.54 8.35 -4.48
C ILE A 9 6.54 9.51 -4.57
N ALA A 10 7.01 10.63 -5.10
CA ALA A 10 6.24 11.85 -5.31
C ALA A 10 6.60 12.47 -6.68
N GLU A 11 6.21 13.73 -6.90
CA GLU A 11 6.46 14.44 -8.15
C GLU A 11 7.92 14.36 -8.68
N PRO A 12 8.98 14.51 -7.85
CA PRO A 12 10.36 14.40 -8.32
C PRO A 12 10.67 13.01 -8.91
N GLU A 13 10.21 11.94 -8.26
CA GLU A 13 10.43 10.58 -8.71
C GLU A 13 9.65 10.29 -9.99
N PHE A 14 8.40 10.74 -10.09
CA PHE A 14 7.61 10.60 -11.33
C PHE A 14 8.24 11.34 -12.50
N ARG A 15 8.82 12.53 -12.29
CA ARG A 15 9.57 13.25 -13.33
C ARG A 15 10.81 12.50 -13.80
N ALA A 16 11.47 11.77 -12.91
CA ALA A 16 12.65 10.97 -13.25
C ALA A 16 12.32 9.67 -14.01
N MET A 17 11.05 9.23 -14.04
CA MET A 17 10.62 7.99 -14.68
C MET A 17 10.54 8.10 -16.22
N ALA A 18 11.68 8.02 -16.90
CA ALA A 18 11.75 8.10 -18.37
C ALA A 18 10.98 6.98 -19.10
N ARG A 19 10.81 5.81 -18.46
CA ARG A 19 10.22 4.60 -19.07
C ARG A 19 8.70 4.49 -18.90
N ARG A 20 8.05 5.44 -18.23
CA ARG A 20 6.61 5.43 -17.96
C ARG A 20 6.12 4.11 -17.37
N PRO A 21 6.59 3.70 -16.18
CA PRO A 21 6.35 2.37 -15.63
C PRO A 21 4.90 2.14 -15.20
N LEU A 22 4.56 0.88 -14.93
CA LEU A 22 3.44 0.52 -14.06
C LEU A 22 3.90 0.53 -12.61
N LEU A 23 3.15 1.18 -11.71
CA LEU A 23 3.49 1.23 -10.29
C LEU A 23 2.60 0.29 -9.47
N ILE A 24 3.20 -0.57 -8.66
CA ILE A 24 2.48 -1.52 -7.80
C ILE A 24 2.79 -1.23 -6.33
N ASN A 25 1.76 -1.12 -5.50
CA ASN A 25 1.93 -0.92 -4.06
C ASN A 25 0.99 -1.82 -3.24
N CYS A 26 1.57 -2.89 -2.70
CA CYS A 26 0.95 -3.74 -1.66
C CYS A 26 1.71 -3.63 -0.33
N SER A 27 2.43 -2.53 -0.11
CA SER A 27 3.22 -2.31 1.11
C SER A 27 2.40 -1.49 2.11
N ARG A 28 2.32 -0.16 1.94
CA ARG A 28 1.54 0.73 2.80
C ARG A 28 1.06 1.93 2.01
N GLY A 29 -0.11 2.46 2.40
CA GLY A 29 -0.51 3.82 2.05
C GLY A 29 0.53 4.84 2.53
N GLY A 30 0.63 5.97 1.81
CA GLY A 30 1.55 7.05 2.17
C GLY A 30 3.02 6.80 1.86
N LEU A 31 3.39 5.68 1.23
CA LEU A 31 4.69 5.54 0.56
C LEU A 31 4.74 6.33 -0.74
N VAL A 32 3.60 6.46 -1.41
CA VAL A 32 3.41 7.21 -2.64
C VAL A 32 2.48 8.37 -2.34
N HIS A 33 2.82 9.57 -2.79
CA HIS A 33 1.94 10.72 -2.67
C HIS A 33 0.79 10.60 -3.69
N GLU A 34 -0.41 10.25 -3.22
CA GLU A 34 -1.55 9.87 -4.06
C GLU A 34 -2.00 10.98 -5.02
N GLY A 35 -1.91 12.25 -4.61
CA GLY A 35 -2.20 13.38 -5.49
C GLY A 35 -1.19 13.56 -6.62
N ASP A 36 0.10 13.31 -6.35
CA ASP A 36 1.14 13.31 -7.39
C ASP A 36 0.98 12.11 -8.31
N LEU A 37 0.58 10.96 -7.77
CA LEU A 37 0.32 9.76 -8.55
C LEU A 37 -0.77 10.01 -9.60
N VAL A 38 -1.89 10.64 -9.21
CA VAL A 38 -2.97 10.98 -10.16
C VAL A 38 -2.48 11.99 -11.20
N ARG A 39 -1.74 13.03 -10.80
CA ARG A 39 -1.13 13.97 -11.76
C ARG A 39 -0.16 13.30 -12.72
N ALA A 40 0.68 12.39 -12.24
CA ALA A 40 1.64 11.66 -13.04
C ALA A 40 0.94 10.70 -14.02
N LEU A 41 -0.16 10.08 -13.60
CA LEU A 41 -1.02 9.30 -14.48
C LEU A 41 -1.65 10.16 -15.58
N ASP A 42 -2.21 11.32 -15.21
CA ASP A 42 -2.82 12.27 -16.16
C ASP A 42 -1.80 12.82 -17.17
N ALA A 43 -0.58 13.13 -16.71
CA ALA A 43 0.51 13.61 -17.54
C ALA A 43 1.19 12.49 -18.37
N GLY A 44 0.76 11.23 -18.22
CA GLY A 44 1.33 10.08 -18.91
C GLY A 44 2.75 9.71 -18.47
N GLN A 45 3.21 10.21 -17.32
CA GLN A 45 4.52 9.91 -16.72
C GLN A 45 4.60 8.48 -16.18
N ILE A 46 3.46 7.84 -15.96
CA ILE A 46 3.34 6.40 -15.69
C ILE A 46 2.34 5.78 -16.66
N ALA A 47 2.48 4.48 -16.93
CA ALA A 47 1.55 3.74 -17.76
C ALA A 47 0.26 3.35 -17.02
N GLY A 48 0.27 3.36 -15.68
CA GLY A 48 -0.82 2.89 -14.83
C GLY A 48 -0.34 2.52 -13.43
N PHE A 49 -1.27 2.11 -12.56
CA PHE A 49 -0.92 1.63 -11.23
C PHE A 49 -1.88 0.56 -10.69
N GLY A 50 -1.37 -0.28 -9.79
CA GLY A 50 -2.12 -1.31 -9.06
C GLY A 50 -1.83 -1.23 -7.57
N PHE A 51 -2.76 -0.70 -6.77
CA PHE A 51 -2.55 -0.41 -5.35
C PHE A 51 -3.53 -1.21 -4.48
N ASP A 52 -3.01 -1.84 -3.43
CA ASP A 52 -3.83 -2.51 -2.41
C ASP A 52 -3.91 -1.70 -1.11
N CYS A 53 -3.03 -0.70 -0.93
CA CYS A 53 -3.00 0.13 0.28
C CYS A 53 -3.16 1.62 -0.05
N LEU A 54 -3.95 2.32 0.75
CA LEU A 54 -4.27 3.75 0.61
C LEU A 54 -3.89 4.51 1.88
N THR A 55 -3.69 5.82 1.77
CA THR A 55 -3.32 6.68 2.92
C THR A 55 -4.33 6.65 4.07
N SER A 56 -5.60 6.43 3.76
CA SER A 56 -6.70 6.18 4.71
C SER A 56 -7.48 4.97 4.25
N GLU A 57 -7.82 4.09 5.18
CA GLU A 57 -8.54 2.86 4.90
C GLU A 57 -9.60 2.61 5.97
N PRO A 58 -10.90 2.60 5.61
CA PRO A 58 -11.45 2.87 4.27
C PRO A 58 -11.08 4.26 3.72
N PRO A 59 -11.01 4.43 2.39
CA PRO A 59 -10.72 5.74 1.81
C PRO A 59 -11.84 6.73 2.13
N VAL A 60 -11.45 7.94 2.49
CA VAL A 60 -12.38 9.07 2.56
C VAL A 60 -12.90 9.43 1.16
N PRO A 61 -14.12 9.99 1.03
CA PRO A 61 -14.69 10.34 -0.27
C PRO A 61 -13.79 11.25 -1.13
N GLU A 62 -12.96 12.07 -0.50
CA GLU A 62 -12.04 13.01 -1.16
C GLU A 62 -10.73 12.37 -1.60
N ASN A 63 -10.53 11.06 -1.35
CA ASN A 63 -9.30 10.39 -1.77
C ASN A 63 -9.18 10.43 -3.30
N PRO A 64 -8.06 10.96 -3.84
CA PRO A 64 -7.92 11.19 -5.28
C PRO A 64 -7.94 9.89 -6.10
N LEU A 65 -7.60 8.75 -5.50
CA LEU A 65 -7.61 7.46 -6.19
C LEU A 65 -9.04 6.99 -6.50
N LEU A 66 -10.04 7.42 -5.72
CA LEU A 66 -11.45 7.12 -6.00
C LEU A 66 -11.91 7.73 -7.33
N GLY A 67 -11.38 8.91 -7.68
CA GLY A 67 -11.70 9.60 -8.94
C GLY A 67 -11.17 8.93 -10.19
N VAL A 68 -10.31 7.90 -10.06
CA VAL A 68 -9.64 7.24 -11.20
C VAL A 68 -9.92 5.74 -11.33
N LEU A 69 -10.76 5.15 -10.46
CA LEU A 69 -11.06 3.71 -10.45
C LEU A 69 -11.66 3.18 -11.76
N GLY A 70 -12.31 4.04 -12.55
CA GLY A 70 -12.90 3.65 -13.84
C GLY A 70 -11.91 3.58 -15.00
N ARG A 71 -10.63 3.90 -14.77
CA ARG A 71 -9.62 3.92 -15.84
C ARG A 71 -9.10 2.51 -16.13
N PRO A 72 -8.86 2.15 -17.40
CA PRO A 72 -8.44 0.80 -17.77
C PRO A 72 -7.05 0.40 -17.27
N ASN A 73 -6.24 1.36 -16.83
CA ASN A 73 -4.88 1.19 -16.35
C ASN A 73 -4.74 1.47 -14.83
N VAL A 74 -5.85 1.40 -14.10
CA VAL A 74 -5.90 1.57 -12.64
C VAL A 74 -6.54 0.35 -12.01
N ILE A 75 -5.87 -0.23 -11.02
CA ILE A 75 -6.43 -1.26 -10.15
C ILE A 75 -6.27 -0.79 -8.71
N VAL A 76 -7.37 -0.80 -7.96
CA VAL A 76 -7.35 -0.60 -6.52
C VAL A 76 -8.10 -1.72 -5.84
N THR A 77 -7.47 -2.38 -4.89
CA THR A 77 -8.08 -3.44 -4.08
C THR A 77 -8.16 -3.00 -2.61
N PRO A 78 -9.17 -3.47 -1.84
CA PRO A 78 -9.43 -2.97 -0.50
C PRO A 78 -8.54 -3.62 0.58
N HIS A 79 -7.22 -3.51 0.46
CA HIS A 79 -6.22 -4.08 1.39
C HIS A 79 -6.39 -5.57 1.66
N VAL A 80 -6.53 -6.33 0.57
CA VAL A 80 -6.79 -7.78 0.57
C VAL A 80 -5.74 -8.57 -0.21
N ALA A 81 -4.64 -7.96 -0.67
CA ALA A 81 -3.60 -8.68 -1.40
C ALA A 81 -2.95 -9.80 -0.55
N TRP A 82 -3.04 -9.71 0.78
CA TRP A 82 -2.54 -10.73 1.71
C TRP A 82 -3.55 -11.83 2.03
N ALA A 83 -4.84 -11.67 1.72
CA ALA A 83 -5.94 -12.42 2.34
C ALA A 83 -6.23 -13.79 1.69
N SER A 84 -5.20 -14.58 1.37
CA SER A 84 -5.39 -15.99 0.97
C SER A 84 -5.82 -16.86 2.17
N ALA A 85 -6.42 -18.02 1.90
CA ALA A 85 -6.83 -18.95 2.96
C ALA A 85 -5.63 -19.40 3.82
N GLU A 86 -4.51 -19.69 3.18
CA GLU A 86 -3.26 -20.12 3.82
C GLU A 86 -2.63 -18.99 4.65
N ALA A 87 -2.65 -17.76 4.12
CA ALA A 87 -2.14 -16.59 4.82
C ALA A 87 -3.00 -16.27 6.06
N MET A 88 -4.33 -16.38 5.95
CA MET A 88 -5.24 -16.24 7.09
C MET A 88 -5.00 -17.31 8.15
N GLN A 89 -4.80 -18.58 7.77
CA GLN A 89 -4.47 -19.62 8.74
C GLN A 89 -3.14 -19.32 9.45
N THR A 90 -2.11 -18.95 8.68
CA THR A 90 -0.79 -18.59 9.23
C THR A 90 -0.89 -17.42 10.20
N LEU A 91 -1.68 -16.39 9.87
CA LEU A 91 -1.94 -15.25 10.73
C LEU A 91 -2.55 -15.68 12.07
N TRP A 92 -3.55 -16.57 12.04
CA TRP A 92 -4.20 -17.07 13.26
C TRP A 92 -3.24 -17.88 14.13
N ASP A 93 -2.49 -18.80 13.53
CA ASP A 93 -1.52 -19.63 14.24
C ASP A 93 -0.45 -18.75 14.92
N GLN A 94 0.07 -17.75 14.21
CA GLN A 94 1.04 -16.78 14.75
C GLN A 94 0.43 -15.94 15.88
N THR A 95 -0.80 -15.47 15.72
CA THR A 95 -1.49 -14.65 16.73
C THR A 95 -1.68 -15.42 18.03
N ILE A 96 -2.14 -16.67 17.95
CA ILE A 96 -2.31 -17.54 19.12
C ILE A 96 -0.95 -17.80 19.79
N SER A 97 0.06 -18.18 19.00
CA SER A 97 1.42 -18.41 19.50
C SER A 97 2.00 -17.19 20.21
N HIS A 98 1.78 -15.98 19.69
CA HIS A 98 2.23 -14.75 20.35
C HIS A 98 1.57 -14.51 21.70
N ILE A 99 0.27 -14.81 21.84
CA ILE A 99 -0.46 -14.69 23.10
C ILE A 99 0.10 -15.68 24.14
N ASP A 100 0.28 -16.95 23.75
CA ASP A 100 0.83 -17.98 24.65
C ASP A 100 2.26 -17.63 25.09
N ASN A 101 3.09 -17.18 24.15
CA ASN A 101 4.47 -16.77 24.42
C ASN A 101 4.55 -15.55 25.35
N PHE A 102 3.64 -14.58 25.16
CA PHE A 102 3.54 -13.44 26.07
C PHE A 102 3.15 -13.88 27.49
N HIS A 103 2.13 -14.73 27.61
CA HIS A 103 1.70 -15.27 28.90
C HIS A 103 2.81 -16.05 29.63
N ALA A 104 3.61 -16.80 28.89
CA ALA A 104 4.75 -17.55 29.41
C ALA A 104 6.00 -16.69 29.72
N GLY A 105 5.94 -15.36 29.56
CA GLY A 105 7.08 -14.46 29.82
C GLY A 105 8.20 -14.51 28.78
N ARG A 106 7.91 -15.00 27.57
CA ARG A 106 8.87 -15.18 26.47
C ARG A 106 8.31 -14.60 25.16
N PRO A 107 8.05 -13.29 25.09
CA PRO A 107 7.38 -12.67 23.95
C PRO A 107 8.17 -12.87 22.64
N SER A 108 7.45 -12.96 21.53
CA SER A 108 8.00 -13.14 20.18
C SER A 108 7.78 -11.90 19.33
N ASN A 109 8.60 -11.70 18.30
CA ASN A 109 8.46 -10.59 17.33
C ASN A 109 8.34 -9.20 17.99
N THR A 110 9.10 -8.98 19.05
CA THR A 110 9.13 -7.70 19.78
C THR A 110 9.78 -6.61 18.96
N LEU A 111 9.15 -5.44 18.91
CA LEU A 111 9.74 -4.23 18.34
C LEU A 111 10.59 -3.53 19.42
N THR A 112 11.69 -2.90 18.99
CA THR A 112 12.57 -2.08 19.82
C THR A 112 12.27 -0.60 19.67
#